data_AF-A0A5K1HIZ8-F1
#
_entry.id   AF-A0A5K1HIZ8-F1
#
_cell.length_a   1.000
_cell.length_b   1.000
_cell.length_c   1.000
_cell.angle_alpha   90.00
_cell.angle_beta   90.00
_cell.angle_gamma   90.00
#
_symmetry.space_group_name_H-M   'P 1'
#
loop_
_entity.id
_entity.type
_entity.pdbx_description
1 polymer ?
#
loop_
_entity_poly.entity_id
_entity_poly.type
_entity_poly.pdbx_seq_one_letter_code
_entity_poly.pdbx_strand_id
1 'polypeptide(L)' 'MHGKGVFKWPDGRIYEGDYVDDKKEGMGKVTWPDGRVYEGMWFNGMQHGEGKYKGKDDIWKEGVWENGKRVK' A
#
# COMPACT_ATOMS: atom_id res chain seq x y z
N MET A 1 6.65 -9.84 -13.19
CA MET A 1 7.23 -10.24 -11.88
C MET A 1 6.16 -10.94 -11.07
N HIS A 2 6.51 -12.07 -10.46
CA HIS A 2 5.70 -12.74 -9.44
C HIS A 2 6.54 -12.88 -8.17
N GLY A 3 5.94 -12.61 -7.01
CA GLY A 3 6.61 -12.69 -5.71
C GLY A 3 6.79 -11.33 -5.03
N LYS A 4 7.64 -11.27 -3.99
CA LYS A 4 7.87 -10.04 -3.21
C LYS A 4 8.82 -9.11 -3.93
N GLY A 5 8.47 -7.83 -4.00
CA GLY A 5 9.28 -6.81 -4.63
C GLY A 5 9.24 -5.48 -3.89
N VAL A 6 10.26 -4.67 -4.14
CA VAL A 6 10.34 -3.29 -3.64
C VAL A 6 10.35 -2.35 -4.83
N PHE A 7 9.42 -1.40 -4.83
CA PHE A 7 9.32 -0.35 -5.85
C PHE A 7 9.54 1.00 -5.20
N LYS A 8 10.53 1.74 -5.68
CA LYS A 8 10.85 3.09 -5.22
C LYS A 8 10.41 4.07 -6.30
N TRP A 9 9.53 4.99 -5.95
CA TRP A 9 9.15 6.07 -6.85
C TRP A 9 10.19 7.20 -6.80
N PRO A 10 10.35 7.99 -7.88
CA PRO A 10 11.22 9.15 -7.89
C PRO A 10 10.87 10.22 -6.84
N ASP A 11 9.62 10.25 -6.38
CA ASP A 11 9.15 11.16 -5.33
C ASP A 11 9.49 10.69 -3.90
N GLY A 12 10.23 9.58 -3.76
CA GLY A 12 10.65 9.04 -2.48
C GLY A 12 9.64 8.11 -1.81
N ARG A 13 8.48 7.83 -2.43
CA ARG A 13 7.61 6.74 -1.97
C ARG A 13 8.30 5.40 -2.14
N ILE A 14 8.05 4.48 -1.23
CA ILE A 14 8.58 3.12 -1.27
C ILE A 14 7.43 2.16 -1.06
N TYR A 15 7.24 1.22 -1.98
CA TYR A 15 6.30 0.12 -1.83
C TYR A 15 7.07 -1.18 -1.68
N GLU A 16 6.63 -2.00 -0.74
CA GLU A 16 7.15 -3.32 -0.44
C GLU A 16 5.96 -4.26 -0.37
N GLY A 17 5.90 -5.27 -1.23
CA GLY A 17 4.75 -6.15 -1.23
C GLY A 17 4.79 -7.21 -2.31
N ASP A 18 3.70 -7.95 -2.38
CA ASP A 18 3.52 -9.00 -3.36
C ASP A 18 3.19 -8.40 -4.74
N TYR A 19 3.73 -9.06 -5.76
CA TYR A 19 3.50 -8.78 -7.18
C TYR A 19 2.99 -10.03 -7.87
N VAL A 20 2.04 -9.83 -8.78
CA VAL A 20 1.53 -10.84 -9.71
C VAL A 20 1.41 -10.15 -11.08
N ASP A 21 2.02 -10.72 -12.12
CA ASP A 21 2.00 -10.16 -13.48
C ASP A 21 2.47 -8.69 -13.56
N ASP A 22 3.53 -8.36 -12.81
CA ASP A 22 4.07 -6.98 -12.69
C ASP A 22 3.12 -5.97 -12.03
N LYS A 23 1.98 -6.43 -11.50
CA LYS A 23 1.03 -5.63 -10.73
C LYS A 23 1.18 -5.89 -9.25
N LYS A 24 0.96 -4.85 -8.44
CA LYS A 24 0.86 -4.98 -6.97
C LYS A 24 -0.42 -5.73 -6.66
N GLU A 25 -0.30 -6.86 -5.99
CA GLU A 25 -1.40 -7.81 -5.77
C GLU A 25 -1.16 -8.50 -4.42
N GLY A 26 -2.20 -8.66 -3.60
CA GLY A 26 -2.07 -9.27 -2.27
C GLY A 26 -1.60 -8.27 -1.21
N MET A 27 -0.79 -8.71 -0.24
CA MET A 27 -0.38 -7.84 0.86
C MET A 27 0.78 -6.93 0.44
N GLY A 28 0.66 -5.65 0.78
CA GLY A 28 1.68 -4.66 0.44
C GLY A 28 1.66 -3.46 1.37
N LYS A 29 2.84 -2.89 1.55
CA LYS A 29 3.10 -1.72 2.37
C LYS A 29 3.64 -0.61 1.49
N VAL A 30 3.08 0.59 1.57
CA VAL A 30 3.65 1.79 0.97
C VAL A 30 3.98 2.80 2.06
N THR A 31 5.20 3.32 2.01
CA THR A 31 5.72 4.36 2.89
C THR A 31 5.92 5.62 2.06
N TRP A 32 5.39 6.73 2.55
CA TRP A 32 5.60 8.04 1.95
C TRP A 32 6.76 8.77 2.65
N PRO A 33 7.47 9.66 1.93
CA PRO A 33 8.59 10.42 2.49
C PRO A 33 8.18 11.35 3.63
N ASP A 34 6.88 11.67 3.75
CA ASP A 34 6.34 12.49 4.84
C ASP A 34 5.94 11.68 6.09
N GLY A 35 6.33 10.41 6.15
CA GLY A 35 6.10 9.52 7.30
C GLY A 35 4.77 8.79 7.29
N ARG A 36 3.88 9.08 6.34
CA ARG A 36 2.64 8.30 6.17
C ARG A 36 2.98 6.87 5.76
N VAL A 37 2.15 5.93 6.19
CA VAL A 37 2.29 4.51 5.85
C VAL A 37 0.92 3.91 5.57
N TYR A 38 0.83 3.03 4.59
CA TYR A 38 -0.32 2.18 4.37
C TYR A 38 0.19 0.74 4.30
N GLU A 39 -0.50 -0.17 4.96
CA GLU A 39 -0.20 -1.60 4.94
C GLU A 39 -1.52 -2.33 4.85
N GLY A 40 -1.70 -3.14 3.81
CA GLY A 40 -2.96 -3.83 3.59
C GLY A 40 -3.00 -4.52 2.25
N MET A 41 -4.21 -4.87 1.84
CA MET A 41 -4.45 -5.56 0.59
C MET A 41 -4.31 -4.61 -0.61
N TRP A 42 -3.87 -5.21 -1.73
CA TRP A 42 -3.67 -4.59 -3.02
C TRP A 42 -4.29 -5.48 -4.10
N PHE A 43 -4.88 -4.85 -5.09
CA PHE A 43 -5.46 -5.53 -6.23
C PHE A 43 -5.26 -4.68 -7.48
N ASN A 44 -4.73 -5.27 -8.56
CA ASN A 44 -4.48 -4.57 -9.82
C ASN A 44 -3.68 -3.26 -9.67
N GLY A 45 -2.71 -3.21 -8.74
CA GLY A 45 -1.86 -2.03 -8.56
C GLY A 45 -2.41 -0.95 -7.61
N MET A 46 -3.61 -1.13 -7.04
CA MET A 46 -4.26 -0.16 -6.15
C MET A 46 -4.52 -0.75 -4.76
N GLN A 47 -4.60 0.11 -3.74
CA GLN A 47 -5.06 -0.33 -2.41
C GLN A 47 -6.50 -0.85 -2.51
N HIS A 48 -6.73 -2.03 -1.94
CA HIS A 48 -8.02 -2.71 -1.97
C HIS A 48 -8.22 -3.52 -0.69
N GLY A 49 -9.47 -3.87 -0.34
CA GLY A 49 -9.77 -4.73 0.81
C GLY A 49 -9.36 -4.11 2.15
N GLU A 50 -9.08 -4.96 3.14
CA GLU A 50 -8.69 -4.51 4.46
C GLU A 50 -7.26 -3.99 4.50
N GLY A 51 -7.06 -2.92 5.27
CA GLY A 51 -5.75 -2.35 5.50
C GLY A 51 -5.70 -1.49 6.75
N LYS A 52 -4.52 -0.95 7.01
CA LYS A 52 -4.27 0.06 8.04
C LYS A 52 -3.45 1.18 7.44
N TYR A 53 -3.80 2.39 7.83
CA TYR A 53 -3.13 3.62 7.41
C TYR A 53 -2.64 4.38 8.62
N LYS A 54 -1.38 4.80 8.57
CA LYS A 54 -0.74 5.69 9.53
C LYS A 54 -0.59 7.07 8.89
N GLY A 55 -1.23 8.06 9.50
CA GLY A 55 -1.09 9.46 9.10
C GLY A 55 0.20 10.08 9.64
N LYS A 56 0.26 11.42 9.59
CA LYS A 56 1.32 12.20 10.25
C LYS A 56 1.18 12.26 11.77
N ASP A 57 0.00 11.90 12.27
CA ASP A 57 -0.32 11.75 13.69
C ASP A 57 0.32 10.50 14.31
N ASP A 58 1.00 9.67 13.50
CA ASP A 58 1.61 8.39 13.90
C ASP A 58 0.61 7.37 14.47
N ILE A 59 -0.69 7.62 14.27
CA ILE A 59 -1.79 6.76 14.72
C ILE A 59 -2.22 5.87 13.56
N TRP A 60 -2.22 4.56 13.81
CA TRP A 60 -2.76 3.57 12.88
C TRP A 60 -4.29 3.60 12.90
N LYS A 61 -4.87 3.62 11.70
CA LYS A 61 -6.31 3.57 11.47
C LYS A 61 -6.59 2.43 10.51
N GLU A 62 -7.31 1.43 10.99
CA GLU A 62 -7.82 0.35 10.16
C GLU A 62 -9.00 0.84 9.31
N GLY A 63 -9.26 0.13 8.22
CA GLY A 63 -10.34 0.45 7.31
C GLY A 63 -10.45 -0.51 6.15
N VAL A 64 -11.36 -0.21 5.24
CA VAL A 64 -11.48 -0.92 3.97
C VAL A 64 -11.16 0.05 2.84
N TRP A 65 -10.36 -0.38 1.87
CA TRP A 65 -9.98 0.37 0.69
C TRP A 65 -10.62 -0.23 -0.55
N GLU A 66 -11.01 0.64 -1.47
CA GLU A 66 -11.48 0.24 -2.79
C GLU A 66 -10.94 1.23 -3.82
N ASN A 67 -10.27 0.73 -4.85
CA ASN A 67 -9.66 1.53 -5.93
C ASN A 67 -8.79 2.69 -5.40
N GLY A 68 -8.01 2.43 -4.36
CA GLY A 68 -7.10 3.40 -3.75
C GLY A 68 -7.74 4.39 -2.77
N LYS A 69 -9.03 4.27 -2.47
CA LYS A 69 -9.75 5.14 -1.53
C LYS A 69 -10.27 4.36 -0.34
N ARG A 70 -10.13 4.91 0.87
CA ARG A 70 -10.75 4.33 2.06
C ARG A 70 -12.27 4.51 1.99
N VAL A 71 -13.02 3.41 2.03
CA VAL A 71 -14.49 3.37 1.97
C VAL A 71 -15.14 3.16 3.33
N LYS A 72 -14.40 2.63 4.32
CA LYS A 72 -14.88 2.38 5.68
C LYS A 72 -13.78 2.62 6.71
#